data_AF-A0A6I3H136-F1
#
_entry.id   AF-A0A6I3H136-F1
#
_cell.length_a   1.000
_cell.length_b   1.000
_cell.length_c   1.000
_cell.angle_alpha   90.00
_cell.angle_beta   90.00
_cell.angle_gamma   90.00
#
_symmetry.space_group_name_H-M   'P 1'
#
loop_
_entity.id
_entity.type
_entity.pdbx_description
1 polymer ?
#
loop_
_entity_poly.entity_id
_entity_poly.type
_entity_poly.pdbx_seq_one_letter_code
_entity_poly.pdbx_strand_id
1 'polypeptide(L)' 'MHNERAQLSSATTTLEELLDRVSSTAEAVLAAGDESLASDLFEVERSLRTAHRRLVSATRRAG' A
#
# COMPACT_ATOMS: atom_id res chain seq x y z
N MET A 1 -9.34 6.63 -24.19
CA MET A 1 -8.14 6.41 -23.36
C MET A 1 -7.64 7.70 -22.72
N HIS A 2 -8.48 8.42 -21.97
CA HIS A 2 -8.10 9.68 -21.27
C HIS A 2 -8.40 9.65 -19.77
N ASN A 3 -8.76 8.48 -19.21
CA ASN A 3 -9.10 8.36 -17.80
C ASN A 3 -8.25 7.29 -17.10
N GLU A 4 -7.76 6.30 -17.83
CA GLU A 4 -7.04 5.14 -17.28
C GLU A 4 -5.77 5.56 -16.52
N ARG A 5 -4.95 6.47 -17.09
CA ARG A 5 -3.77 7.00 -16.41
C ARG A 5 -4.12 7.81 -15.15
N ALA A 6 -5.18 8.61 -15.21
CA ALA A 6 -5.64 9.40 -14.05
C ALA A 6 -6.17 8.49 -12.93
N GLN A 7 -6.96 7.47 -13.27
CA GLN A 7 -7.44 6.46 -12.33
C GLN A 7 -6.28 5.68 -11.71
N LEU A 8 -5.29 5.27 -12.51
CA LEU A 8 -4.11 4.58 -11.99
C LEU A 8 -3.27 5.49 -11.08
N SER A 9 -3.11 6.78 -11.42
CA SER A 9 -2.44 7.74 -10.56
C SER A 9 -3.17 7.93 -9.22
N SER A 10 -4.51 8.06 -9.26
CA SER A 10 -5.31 8.16 -8.05
C SER A 10 -5.21 6.89 -7.20
N ALA A 11 -5.28 5.71 -7.82
CA ALA A 11 -5.14 4.44 -7.14
C ALA A 11 -3.75 4.27 -6.49
N THR A 12 -2.69 4.75 -7.15
CA THR A 12 -1.34 4.78 -6.59
C THR A 12 -1.29 5.61 -5.31
N THR A 13 -1.83 6.84 -5.33
CA THR A 13 -1.85 7.73 -4.15
C THR A 13 -2.67 7.12 -3.00
N THR A 14 -3.87 6.62 -3.28
CA THR A 14 -4.70 5.98 -2.25
C THR A 14 -4.00 4.76 -1.63
N LEU A 15 -3.26 3.99 -2.44
CA LEU A 15 -2.53 2.83 -1.95
C LEU A 15 -1.31 3.22 -1.10
N GLU A 16 -0.65 4.33 -1.41
CA GLU A 16 0.43 4.90 -0.60
C GLU A 16 -0.08 5.32 0.79
N GLU A 17 -1.20 6.06 0.86
CA GLU A 17 -1.84 6.43 2.13
C GLU A 17 -2.26 5.21 2.95
N LEU A 18 -2.77 4.15 2.30
CA LEU A 18 -3.13 2.92 2.97
C LEU A 18 -1.89 2.17 3.52
N LEU A 19 -0.79 2.17 2.77
CA LEU A 19 0.47 1.57 3.19
C LEU A 19 0.99 2.22 4.48
N ASP A 20 0.99 3.55 4.54
CA ASP A 20 1.44 4.29 5.72
C ASP A 20 0.56 3.98 6.95
N ARG A 21 -0.76 3.92 6.75
CA ARG A 21 -1.72 3.58 7.82
C ARG A 21 -1.51 2.16 8.35
N VAL A 22 -1.30 1.18 7.46
CA VAL A 22 -1.07 -0.21 7.87
C VAL A 22 0.28 -0.33 8.57
N SER A 23 1.34 0.31 8.07
CA SER A 23 2.67 0.30 8.71
C SER A 23 2.61 0.90 10.12
N SER A 24 2.01 2.08 10.26
CA SER A 24 1.88 2.75 11.57
C SER A 24 1.04 1.93 12.54
N THR A 25 -0.02 1.26 12.07
CA THR A 25 -0.84 0.38 12.90
C THR A 25 -0.04 -0.86 13.33
N ALA A 26 0.71 -1.49 12.42
CA ALA A 26 1.55 -2.64 12.71
C ALA A 26 2.59 -2.31 13.79
N GLU A 27 3.25 -1.15 13.67
CA GLU A 27 4.21 -0.65 14.65
C GLU A 27 3.57 -0.39 16.03
N ALA A 28 2.40 0.24 16.06
CA ALA A 28 1.69 0.51 17.32
C ALA A 28 1.22 -0.77 18.01
N VAL A 29 0.72 -1.74 17.24
CA VAL A 29 0.29 -3.05 17.74
C VAL A 29 1.49 -3.85 18.27
N LEU A 30 2.62 -3.82 17.55
CA LEU A 30 3.86 -4.45 18.01
C LEU A 30 4.34 -3.82 19.32
N ALA A 31 4.32 -2.49 19.43
CA ALA A 31 4.68 -1.78 20.65
C ALA A 31 3.74 -2.08 21.83
N ALA A 32 2.48 -2.43 21.55
CA ALA A 32 1.51 -2.87 22.55
C ALA A 32 1.68 -4.36 22.96
N GLY A 33 2.59 -5.10 22.31
CA GLY A 33 2.93 -6.49 22.64
C GLY A 33 2.09 -7.55 21.92
N ASP A 34 1.23 -7.17 20.96
CA ASP A 34 0.49 -8.12 20.14
C ASP A 34 1.29 -8.48 18.89
N GLU A 35 2.30 -9.33 19.08
CA GLU A 35 3.22 -9.76 18.01
C GLU A 35 2.50 -10.49 16.86
N SER A 36 1.42 -11.22 17.18
CA SER A 36 0.66 -11.98 16.17
C SER A 36 -0.05 -11.04 15.21
N LEU A 37 -0.83 -10.08 15.75
CA LEU A 37 -1.53 -9.11 14.90
C LEU A 37 -0.54 -8.21 14.16
N ALA A 38 0.56 -7.81 14.79
CA ALA A 38 1.61 -7.04 14.12
C ALA A 38 2.20 -7.80 12.92
N SER A 39 2.49 -9.10 13.09
CA SER A 39 2.97 -9.96 12.00
C SER A 39 1.99 -10.00 10.83
N ASP A 40 0.70 -10.19 11.11
CA ASP A 40 -0.34 -10.18 10.06
C ASP A 40 -0.39 -8.83 9.32
N LEU A 41 -0.29 -7.71 10.05
CA LEU A 41 -0.28 -6.38 9.45
C LEU A 41 0.96 -6.10 8.61
N PHE A 42 2.14 -6.59 9.01
CA PHE A 42 3.36 -6.49 8.18
C PHE A 42 3.27 -7.32 6.89
N GLU A 43 2.60 -8.48 6.91
CA GLU A 43 2.34 -9.25 5.69
C GLU A 43 1.38 -8.51 4.74
N VAL A 44 0.37 -7.84 5.30
CA VAL A 44 -0.51 -6.94 4.54
C VAL A 44 0.30 -5.77 3.95
N GLU A 45 1.13 -5.08 4.73
CA GLU A 45 2.02 -4.01 4.26
C GLU A 45 2.89 -4.47 3.08
N ARG A 46 3.49 -5.66 3.18
CA ARG A 46 4.34 -6.24 2.14
C ARG A 46 3.58 -6.51 0.84
N SER A 47 2.33 -6.96 0.97
CA SER A 47 1.41 -7.18 -0.15
C SER A 47 1.01 -5.85 -0.81
N LEU A 48 0.65 -4.85 -0.02
CA LEU A 48 0.32 -3.50 -0.50
C LEU A 48 1.51 -2.84 -1.20
N ARG A 49 2.72 -2.97 -0.65
CA ARG A 49 3.95 -2.45 -1.25
C ARG A 49 4.22 -3.07 -2.62
N THR A 50 3.93 -4.36 -2.76
CA THR A 50 4.04 -5.07 -4.04
C THR A 50 3.00 -4.60 -5.04
N ALA A 51 1.76 -4.39 -4.61
CA ALA A 51 0.71 -3.80 -5.44
C ALA A 51 1.07 -2.37 -5.87
N HIS A 52 1.61 -1.55 -4.98
CA HIS A 52 2.02 -0.17 -5.26
C HIS A 52 3.09 -0.11 -6.35
N ARG A 53 4.14 -0.94 -6.26
CA ARG A 53 5.15 -1.04 -7.32
C ARG A 53 4.54 -1.42 -8.68
N ARG A 54 3.57 -2.33 -8.69
CA ARG A 54 2.87 -2.75 -9.93
C ARG A 54 2.00 -1.63 -10.50
N LEU A 55 1.29 -0.88 -9.65
CA LEU A 55 0.49 0.27 -10.07
C LEU A 55 1.38 1.39 -10.63
N VAL A 56 2.46 1.75 -9.96
CA VAL A 56 3.44 2.74 -10.47
C VAL A 56 3.96 2.33 -11.85
N SER A 57 4.30 1.05 -12.04
CA SER A 57 4.73 0.53 -13.33
C SER A 57 3.61 0.59 -14.40
N ALA A 58 2.36 0.32 -14.02
CA ALA A 58 1.21 0.43 -14.92
C ALA A 58 0.94 1.89 -15.33
N THR A 59 0.95 2.83 -14.39
CA THR A 59 0.76 4.26 -14.64
C THR A 59 1.81 4.81 -15.61
N ARG A 60 3.07 4.37 -15.48
CA ARG A 60 4.16 4.74 -16.40
C ARG A 60 3.97 4.20 -17.82
N ARG A 61 3.34 3.02 -17.99
CA ARG A 61 3.04 2.43 -19.30
C ARG A 61 1.78 3.00 -19.96
N ALA A 62 0.91 3.63 -19.16
CA ALA A 62 -0.34 4.22 -19.62
C ALA A 62 -0.24 5.70 -20.03
N GLY A 63 0.96 6.30 -19.91
CA GLY A 63 1.28 7.64 -20.41
C GLY A 63 2.23 7.56 -21.59
#